data_AF-A0A4R0JC81-F1
#
_entry.id   AF-A0A4R0JC81-F1
#
_cell.length_a   1.000
_cell.length_b   1.000
_cell.length_c   1.000
_cell.angle_alpha   90.00
_cell.angle_beta   90.00
_cell.angle_gamma   90.00
#
_symmetry.space_group_name_H-M   'P 1'
#
loop_
_entity.id
_entity.type
_entity.pdbx_description
1 polymer ?
#
loop_
_entity_poly.entity_id
_entity_poly.type
_entity_poly.pdbx_seq_one_letter_code
_entity_poly.pdbx_strand_id
1 'polypeptide(L)'
;MRQSLSEKRTALLAVGLSVLLAAIAIVDQAGSRSLFDHASSGYASYGKHASEGALYGLLYGVAVLDALLWLLVAGLARSHRLAAAGVGVLVVLLTASLGVTLLVASEYGVQPYPPLWGALALLPAVAGAVATALLLRRR
;
A
#
# COMPACT_ATOMS: atom_id res chain seq x y z
N MET A 1 15.85 19.08 -17.43
CA MET A 1 14.39 18.96 -17.16
C MET A 1 13.82 17.54 -17.22
N ARG A 2 14.30 16.61 -18.06
CA ARG A 2 13.67 15.28 -18.22
C ARG A 2 13.67 14.38 -16.97
N GLN A 3 14.66 14.50 -16.09
CA GLN A 3 14.79 13.62 -14.90
C GLN A 3 13.91 14.03 -13.70
N SER A 4 13.58 15.32 -13.49
CA SER A 4 12.62 15.71 -12.43
C SER A 4 11.20 15.25 -12.76
N LEU A 5 10.88 15.14 -14.05
CA LEU A 5 9.65 14.52 -14.53
C LEU A 5 9.62 13.01 -14.23
N SER A 6 10.77 12.32 -14.30
CA SER A 6 10.85 10.89 -13.98
C SER A 6 10.57 10.62 -12.50
N GLU A 7 11.21 11.36 -11.58
CA GLU A 7 11.00 11.21 -10.13
C GLU A 7 9.54 11.43 -9.74
N LYS A 8 8.94 12.50 -10.28
CA LYS A 8 7.53 12.82 -10.08
C LYS A 8 6.62 11.74 -10.65
N ARG A 9 6.92 11.20 -11.84
CA ARG A 9 6.17 10.10 -12.45
C ARG A 9 6.23 8.83 -11.60
N THR A 10 7.39 8.50 -11.03
CA THR A 10 7.54 7.32 -10.18
C THR A 10 6.82 7.46 -8.83
N ALA A 11 6.85 8.65 -8.21
CA ALA A 11 6.05 8.91 -7.00
C ALA A 11 4.53 8.87 -7.31
N LEU A 12 4.10 9.41 -8.45
CA LEU A 12 2.71 9.31 -8.91
C LEU A 12 2.32 7.87 -9.31
N LEU A 13 3.27 7.05 -9.75
CA LEU A 13 3.04 5.62 -9.96
C LEU A 13 2.72 4.94 -8.63
N ALA A 14 3.44 5.26 -7.56
CA ALA A 14 3.11 4.75 -6.23
C ALA A 14 1.68 5.12 -5.81
N VAL A 15 1.27 6.38 -6.04
CA VAL A 15 -0.14 6.81 -5.84
C VAL A 15 -1.11 5.99 -6.70
N GLY A 16 -0.81 5.80 -7.98
CA GLY A 16 -1.64 5.01 -8.88
C GLY A 16 -1.77 3.55 -8.44
N LEU A 17 -0.70 2.95 -7.90
CA LEU A 17 -0.71 1.60 -7.36
C LEU A 17 -1.54 1.51 -6.06
N SER A 18 -1.50 2.54 -5.21
CA SER A 18 -2.38 2.63 -4.04
C SER A 18 -3.85 2.73 -4.45
N VAL A 19 -4.17 3.53 -5.47
CA VAL A 19 -5.54 3.60 -6.03
C VAL A 19 -5.95 2.27 -6.65
N LEU A 20 -5.03 1.58 -7.32
CA LEU A 20 -5.30 0.27 -7.90
C LEU A 20 -5.62 -0.77 -6.81
N LEU A 21 -4.91 -0.77 -5.67
CA LEU A 21 -5.22 -1.62 -4.53
C LEU A 21 -6.68 -1.40 -4.06
N ALA A 22 -7.09 -0.14 -3.88
CA ALA A 22 -8.47 0.19 -3.51
C ALA A 22 -9.47 -0.26 -4.58
N ALA A 23 -9.18 -0.06 -5.87
CA ALA A 23 -10.06 -0.47 -6.96
C ALA A 23 -10.24 -2.00 -7.00
N ILE A 24 -9.17 -2.77 -6.82
CA ILE A 24 -9.24 -4.24 -6.74
C ILE A 24 -10.08 -4.67 -5.53
N ALA A 25 -9.89 -4.03 -4.38
CA ALA A 25 -10.69 -4.27 -3.17
C ALA A 25 -12.19 -3.98 -3.39
N ILE A 26 -12.53 -2.87 -4.06
CA ILE A 26 -13.92 -2.53 -4.42
C ILE A 26 -14.54 -3.59 -5.34
N VAL A 27 -13.80 -4.01 -6.37
CA VAL A 27 -14.28 -5.04 -7.32
C VAL A 27 -14.49 -6.38 -6.62
N ASP A 28 -13.58 -6.79 -5.73
CA ASP A 28 -13.75 -8.02 -4.96
C ASP A 28 -14.95 -7.90 -4.01
N GLN A 29 -15.08 -6.80 -3.27
CA GLN A 29 -16.19 -6.58 -2.33
C GLN A 29 -17.56 -6.57 -3.02
N ALA A 30 -17.65 -5.99 -4.22
CA ALA A 30 -18.90 -5.93 -4.98
C ALA A 30 -19.19 -7.21 -5.79
N GLY A 31 -18.19 -8.08 -5.98
CA GLY A 31 -18.25 -9.25 -6.84
C GLY A 31 -18.08 -10.55 -6.08
N SER A 32 -16.92 -11.18 -6.23
CA SER A 32 -16.60 -12.51 -5.72
C SER A 32 -16.53 -12.60 -4.20
N ARG A 33 -16.24 -11.50 -3.51
CA ARG A 33 -16.02 -11.42 -2.05
C ARG A 33 -15.02 -12.46 -1.55
N SER A 34 -14.01 -12.73 -2.38
CA SER A 34 -13.04 -13.80 -2.16
C SER A 34 -12.19 -13.58 -0.90
N LEU A 35 -11.88 -12.31 -0.59
CA LEU A 35 -11.21 -11.94 0.65
C LEU A 35 -12.06 -12.28 1.88
N PHE A 36 -13.34 -11.91 1.85
CA PHE A 36 -14.25 -12.14 2.96
C PHE A 36 -14.50 -13.63 3.17
N ASP A 37 -14.67 -14.41 2.10
CA ASP A 37 -14.88 -15.85 2.17
C ASP A 37 -13.65 -16.58 2.70
N HIS A 38 -12.44 -16.18 2.28
CA HIS A 38 -11.19 -16.68 2.82
C HIS A 38 -11.10 -16.47 4.34
N ALA A 39 -11.31 -15.23 4.79
CA ALA A 39 -11.25 -14.91 6.22
C ALA A 39 -12.35 -15.63 7.03
N SER A 40 -13.57 -15.68 6.49
CA SER A 40 -14.72 -16.32 7.15
C SER A 40 -14.50 -17.83 7.30
N SER A 41 -13.99 -18.50 6.26
CA SER A 41 -13.70 -19.94 6.33
C SER A 41 -12.58 -20.25 7.33
N GLY A 42 -11.55 -19.40 7.40
CA GLY A 42 -10.46 -19.56 8.37
C GLY A 42 -10.93 -19.35 9.81
N TYR A 43 -11.77 -18.35 10.07
CA TYR A 43 -12.27 -18.02 11.41
C TYR A 43 -13.39 -18.94 11.90
N ALA A 44 -14.11 -19.62 10.99
CA ALA A 44 -15.19 -20.53 11.33
C ALA A 44 -14.75 -21.66 12.28
N SER A 45 -13.53 -22.18 12.12
CA SER A 45 -12.96 -23.23 12.98
C SER A 45 -12.76 -22.77 14.44
N TYR A 46 -12.75 -21.46 14.69
CA TYR A 46 -12.63 -20.85 16.01
C TYR A 46 -13.96 -20.26 16.52
N GLY A 47 -15.07 -20.50 15.81
CA GLY A 47 -16.39 -19.93 16.13
C GLY A 47 -16.44 -18.40 16.03
N LYS A 48 -15.48 -17.79 15.31
CA LYS A 48 -15.39 -16.34 15.11
C LYS A 48 -15.99 -15.95 13.76
N HIS A 49 -16.51 -14.73 13.70
CA HIS A 49 -17.08 -14.17 12.48
C HIS A 49 -16.15 -13.09 11.95
N ALA A 50 -15.80 -13.17 10.68
CA ALA A 50 -15.06 -12.10 10.02
C ALA A 50 -15.97 -10.88 9.86
N SER A 51 -15.43 -9.69 10.13
CA SER A 51 -16.12 -8.43 9.82
C SER A 51 -15.67 -7.96 8.44
N GLU A 52 -16.60 -7.99 7.48
CA GLU A 52 -16.35 -7.50 6.13
C GLU A 52 -15.90 -6.03 6.13
N GLY A 53 -16.57 -5.19 6.92
CA GLY A 53 -16.21 -3.78 7.06
C GLY A 53 -14.81 -3.58 7.64
N ALA A 54 -14.36 -4.45 8.55
CA ALA A 54 -13.00 -4.37 9.09
C ALA A 54 -11.95 -4.79 8.05
N LEU A 55 -12.20 -5.87 7.30
CA LEU A 55 -11.28 -6.38 6.28
C LEU A 55 -11.07 -5.38 5.13
N TYR A 56 -12.15 -4.99 4.47
CA TYR A 56 -12.06 -4.03 3.37
C TYR A 56 -11.73 -2.64 3.88
N GLY A 57 -12.23 -2.24 5.05
CA GLY A 57 -11.90 -0.97 5.67
C GLY A 57 -10.40 -0.80 5.94
N LEU A 58 -9.71 -1.86 6.37
CA LEU A 58 -8.26 -1.82 6.55
C LEU A 58 -7.54 -1.65 5.21
N LEU A 59 -7.94 -2.39 4.16
CA LEU A 59 -7.36 -2.24 2.82
C LEU A 59 -7.56 -0.83 2.25
N TYR A 60 -8.75 -0.26 2.42
CA TYR A 60 -9.02 1.12 2.03
C TYR A 60 -8.19 2.11 2.84
N GLY A 61 -8.04 1.87 4.15
CA GLY A 61 -7.18 2.67 5.02
C GLY A 61 -5.74 2.68 4.55
N VAL A 62 -5.18 1.50 4.23
CA VAL A 62 -3.82 1.36 3.68
C VAL A 62 -3.70 2.08 2.34
N ALA A 63 -4.62 1.84 1.41
CA ALA A 63 -4.61 2.47 0.09
C ALA A 63 -4.67 4.00 0.17
N VAL A 64 -5.55 4.55 1.01
CA VAL A 64 -5.68 6.00 1.19
C VAL A 64 -4.43 6.58 1.85
N LEU A 65 -3.93 5.94 2.92
CA LEU A 65 -2.73 6.40 3.62
C LEU A 65 -1.52 6.42 2.68
N ASP A 66 -1.29 5.33 1.94
CA ASP A 66 -0.20 5.24 0.96
C ASP A 66 -0.31 6.33 -0.10
N ALA A 67 -1.50 6.55 -0.67
CA ALA A 67 -1.74 7.57 -1.68
C ALA A 67 -1.42 8.97 -1.14
N LEU A 68 -1.87 9.31 0.08
CA LEU A 68 -1.61 10.60 0.71
C LEU A 68 -0.13 10.82 1.01
N LEU A 69 0.56 9.80 1.54
CA LEU A 69 1.98 9.87 1.83
C LEU A 69 2.82 10.05 0.55
N TRP A 70 2.48 9.36 -0.54
CA TRP A 70 3.19 9.52 -1.81
C TRP A 70 2.86 10.84 -2.51
N LEU A 71 1.64 11.36 -2.38
CA LEU A 71 1.29 12.71 -2.82
C LEU A 71 2.11 13.78 -2.09
N LEU A 72 2.33 13.61 -0.78
CA LEU A 72 3.18 14.50 0.02
C LEU A 72 4.63 14.51 -0.52
N VAL A 73 5.22 13.33 -0.75
CA VAL A 73 6.58 13.22 -1.33
C VAL A 73 6.65 13.86 -2.72
N ALA A 74 5.66 13.59 -3.58
CA ALA A 74 5.59 14.16 -4.93
C ALA A 74 5.40 15.69 -4.93
N GLY A 75 4.71 16.23 -3.92
CA GLY A 75 4.58 17.66 -3.67
C GLY A 75 5.91 18.29 -3.24
N LEU A 76 6.54 17.69 -2.24
CA LEU A 76 7.79 18.19 -1.63
C LEU A 76 8.97 18.15 -2.60
N ALA A 77 9.00 17.16 -3.50
CA ALA A 77 10.03 17.04 -4.54
C ALA A 77 10.09 18.23 -5.51
N ARG A 78 9.04 19.08 -5.56
CA ARG A 78 9.02 20.27 -6.43
C ARG A 78 9.87 21.43 -5.89
N SER A 79 9.94 21.59 -4.57
CA SER A 79 10.54 22.76 -3.91
C SER A 79 11.70 22.39 -2.99
N HIS A 80 11.66 21.23 -2.33
CA HIS A 80 12.64 20.84 -1.31
C HIS A 80 13.12 19.40 -1.51
N ARG A 81 14.00 19.20 -2.49
CA ARG A 81 14.47 17.85 -2.87
C ARG A 81 15.08 17.04 -1.72
N LEU A 82 15.93 17.63 -0.89
CA LEU A 82 16.56 16.90 0.23
C LEU A 82 15.53 16.50 1.29
N ALA A 83 14.58 17.38 1.59
CA ALA A 83 13.46 17.05 2.48
C ALA A 83 12.58 15.95 1.87
N ALA A 84 12.30 16.01 0.57
CA ALA A 84 11.55 14.97 -0.15
C ALA A 84 12.26 13.62 -0.13
N ALA A 85 13.59 13.59 -0.22
CA ALA A 85 14.35 12.35 -0.09
C ALA A 85 14.27 11.77 1.34
N GLY A 86 14.42 12.61 2.37
CA GLY A 86 14.27 12.17 3.77
C GLY A 86 12.87 11.64 4.10
N VAL A 87 11.83 12.41 3.73
CA VAL A 87 10.43 11.98 3.88
C VAL A 87 10.16 10.74 3.03
N GLY A 88 10.71 10.65 1.83
CA GLY A 88 10.56 9.50 0.94
C GLY A 88 11.09 8.20 1.55
N VAL A 89 12.21 8.23 2.27
CA VAL A 89 12.72 7.04 2.99
C VAL A 89 11.73 6.60 4.07
N LEU A 90 11.22 7.54 4.87
CA LEU A 90 10.23 7.24 5.90
C LEU A 90 8.95 6.65 5.30
N VAL A 91 8.46 7.22 4.21
CA VAL A 91 7.25 6.74 3.53
C VAL A 91 7.44 5.35 2.94
N VAL A 92 8.60 5.04 2.36
CA VAL A 92 8.92 3.67 1.91
C VAL A 92 8.84 2.68 3.07
N LEU A 93 9.44 3.02 4.22
CA LEU A 93 9.43 2.14 5.38
C LEU A 93 8.01 1.94 5.93
N LEU A 94 7.21 3.00 6.00
CA LEU A 94 5.82 2.92 6.47
C LEU A 94 4.95 2.07 5.54
N THR A 95 4.95 2.38 4.24
CA THR A 95 4.15 1.65 3.24
C THR A 95 4.61 0.19 3.10
N ALA A 96 5.92 -0.07 3.15
CA ALA A 96 6.46 -1.42 3.18
C ALA A 96 6.01 -2.18 4.44
N SER A 97 6.04 -1.52 5.60
CA SER A 97 5.60 -2.14 6.85
C SER A 97 4.12 -2.53 6.80
N LEU A 98 3.25 -1.67 6.26
CA LEU A 98 1.83 -1.98 6.07
C LEU A 98 1.63 -3.19 5.13
N GLY A 99 2.33 -3.21 4.00
CA GLY A 99 2.26 -4.33 3.05
C GLY A 99 2.79 -5.64 3.65
N VAL A 100 3.91 -5.60 4.38
CA VAL A 100 4.44 -6.76 5.09
C VAL A 100 3.47 -7.21 6.17
N THR A 101 2.89 -6.30 6.95
CA THR A 101 1.89 -6.63 7.97
C THR A 101 0.71 -7.37 7.34
N LEU A 102 0.17 -6.88 6.23
CA LEU A 102 -0.92 -7.59 5.52
C LEU A 102 -0.49 -8.97 5.01
N LEU A 103 0.79 -9.17 4.70
CA LEU A 103 1.33 -10.42 4.18
C LEU A 103 1.58 -11.47 5.28
N VAL A 104 1.94 -11.05 6.49
CA VAL A 104 2.39 -11.96 7.56
C VAL A 104 1.51 -11.97 8.80
N ALA A 105 0.60 -11.00 8.94
CA ALA A 105 -0.28 -10.93 10.10
C ALA A 105 -1.12 -12.21 10.20
N SER A 106 -1.16 -12.76 11.41
CA SER A 106 -2.03 -13.88 11.75
C SER A 106 -2.83 -13.54 13.00
N GLU A 107 -4.09 -13.94 12.99
CA GLU A 107 -5.01 -13.85 14.12
C GLU A 107 -5.49 -15.28 14.41
N TYR A 108 -5.35 -15.74 15.65
CA TYR A 108 -5.66 -17.13 16.04
C TYR A 108 -4.92 -18.21 15.23
N GLY A 109 -3.78 -17.88 14.62
CA GLY A 109 -3.03 -18.79 13.72
C GLY A 109 -3.55 -18.82 12.29
N VAL A 110 -4.54 -17.99 11.94
CA VAL A 110 -5.09 -17.83 10.60
C VAL A 110 -4.61 -16.51 10.02
N GLN A 111 -4.22 -16.52 8.74
CA GLN A 111 -3.93 -15.29 8.00
C GLN A 111 -5.25 -14.70 7.47
N PRO A 112 -5.68 -13.52 7.96
CA PRO A 112 -6.95 -12.93 7.54
C PRO A 112 -6.93 -12.52 6.07
N TYR A 113 -5.76 -12.14 5.57
CA TYR A 113 -5.55 -11.70 4.20
C TYR A 113 -4.80 -12.78 3.41
N PRO A 114 -5.33 -13.21 2.26
CA PRO A 114 -4.56 -13.98 1.30
C PRO A 114 -3.25 -13.24 0.94
N PRO A 115 -2.13 -13.95 0.69
CA PRO A 115 -0.83 -13.33 0.39
C PRO A 115 -0.85 -12.33 -0.77
N LEU A 116 -1.77 -12.49 -1.72
CA LEU A 116 -1.99 -11.57 -2.83
C LEU A 116 -2.23 -10.12 -2.34
N TRP A 117 -3.03 -9.92 -1.29
CA TRP A 117 -3.36 -8.58 -0.81
C TRP A 117 -2.15 -7.88 -0.17
N GLY A 118 -1.34 -8.63 0.58
CA GLY A 118 -0.06 -8.13 1.08
C GLY A 118 0.91 -7.78 -0.06
N ALA A 119 0.98 -8.62 -1.10
CA ALA A 119 1.83 -8.37 -2.26
C ALA A 119 1.37 -7.11 -3.04
N LEU A 120 0.07 -6.92 -3.24
CA LEU A 120 -0.48 -5.72 -3.86
C LEU A 120 -0.19 -4.46 -3.03
N ALA A 121 -0.33 -4.55 -1.71
CA ALA A 121 -0.02 -3.45 -0.79
C ALA A 121 1.49 -3.11 -0.72
N LEU A 122 2.38 -4.00 -1.14
CA LEU A 122 3.81 -3.71 -1.24
C LEU A 122 4.21 -2.93 -2.51
N LEU A 123 3.37 -2.96 -3.56
CA LEU A 123 3.71 -2.31 -4.84
C LEU A 123 3.98 -0.80 -4.73
N PRO A 124 3.19 0.00 -3.98
CA PRO A 124 3.48 1.41 -3.75
C PRO A 124 4.84 1.63 -3.10
N ALA A 125 5.21 0.79 -2.13
CA ALA A 125 6.49 0.87 -1.44
C ALA A 125 7.68 0.60 -2.39
N VAL A 126 7.55 -0.38 -3.29
CA VAL A 126 8.57 -0.70 -4.29
C VAL A 126 8.75 0.45 -5.30
N ALA A 127 7.66 0.94 -5.89
CA ALA A 127 7.71 2.07 -6.81
C ALA A 127 8.27 3.32 -6.11
N GLY A 128 7.84 3.53 -4.88
CA GLY A 128 8.31 4.57 -3.99
C GLY A 128 9.80 4.51 -3.67
N ALA A 129 10.34 3.33 -3.39
CA ALA A 129 11.75 3.13 -3.12
C ALA A 129 12.61 3.52 -4.32
N VAL A 130 12.16 3.19 -5.54
CA VAL A 130 12.80 3.64 -6.78
C VAL A 130 12.76 5.16 -6.89
N ALA A 131 11.61 5.80 -6.62
CA ALA A 131 11.48 7.26 -6.65
C ALA A 131 12.44 7.94 -5.66
N THR A 132 12.48 7.45 -4.41
CA THR A 132 13.36 7.96 -3.35
C THR A 132 14.84 7.75 -3.69
N ALA A 133 15.21 6.59 -4.24
CA ALA A 133 16.59 6.33 -4.67
C ALA A 133 17.03 7.30 -5.79
N LEU A 134 16.15 7.60 -6.74
CA LEU A 134 16.42 8.61 -7.78
C LEU A 134 16.61 10.01 -7.17
N LEU A 135 15.80 10.39 -6.17
CA LEU A 135 15.96 11.66 -5.45
C LEU A 135 17.30 11.75 -4.71
N LEU A 136 17.78 10.64 -4.13
CA LEU A 136 19.06 10.58 -3.42
C LEU A 136 20.27 10.59 -4.37
N ARG A 137 20.18 9.92 -5.53
CA ARG A 137 21.30 9.75 -6.47
C ARG A 137 21.78 11.03 -7.15
N ARG A 138 20.93 12.04 -7.30
CA ARG A 138 21.26 13.32 -7.94
C ARG A 138 22.19 14.23 -7.09
N ARG A 139 23.05 13.68 -6.23
CA ARG A 139 24.02 14.52 -5.49
C ARG A 139 24.89 15.28 -6.48
#